data_AF-A0A2V6E6J5-F1
#
_entry.id   AF-A0A2V6E6J5-F1
#
_cell.length_a   1.000
_cell.length_b   1.000
_cell.length_c   1.000
_cell.angle_alpha   90.00
_cell.angle_beta   90.00
_cell.angle_gamma   90.00
#
_symmetry.space_group_name_H-M   'P 1'
#
loop_
_entity.id
_entity.type
_entity.pdbx_description
1 polymer ?
#
loop_
_entity_poly.entity_id
_entity_poly.type
_entity_poly.pdbx_seq_one_letter_code
_entity_poly.pdbx_strand_id
1 'polypeptide(L)'
;IALMDGEGLPKSRAQEEWYYRRSGLMNRSPFMLRSDSYEPVLPEYLAPNLVAEAARDLGISDDSVRLALSNSILREGSKAIRDVDVAAEIGARASGLDKAKLVDRAKSPEIEKRIRQSTADWQALKVMQRPTFLIDTEIGDRAIFSGVIRLEPIAATLDSMIDDAVAYAAHAAHFGAPPAQ
;
A
#
# COMPACT_ATOMS: atom_id res chain seq x y z
N ILE A 1 -1.76 6.45 0.89
CA ILE A 1 -1.94 5.16 0.16
C ILE A 1 -2.25 5.47 -1.31
N ALA A 2 -1.72 4.73 -2.30
CA ALA A 2 -2.00 4.96 -3.72
C ALA A 2 -3.15 4.08 -4.25
N LEU A 3 -4.02 4.66 -5.07
CA LEU A 3 -5.13 3.94 -5.71
C LEU A 3 -4.66 3.21 -6.97
N MET A 4 -5.33 2.08 -7.25
CA MET A 4 -5.19 1.39 -8.51
C MET A 4 -6.06 2.07 -9.56
N ASP A 5 -5.46 2.36 -10.70
CA ASP A 5 -6.19 2.86 -11.87
C ASP A 5 -7.23 1.82 -12.35
N GLY A 6 -8.34 2.30 -12.90
CA GLY A 6 -9.46 1.49 -13.38
C GLY A 6 -9.07 0.53 -14.51
N GLU A 7 -8.04 0.87 -15.30
CA GLU A 7 -7.46 -0.06 -16.28
C GLU A 7 -6.84 -1.30 -15.63
N GLY A 8 -6.29 -1.14 -14.42
CA GLY A 8 -5.69 -2.21 -13.63
C GLY A 8 -6.68 -3.10 -12.87
N LEU A 9 -7.97 -2.73 -12.85
CA LEU A 9 -9.01 -3.49 -12.16
C LEU A 9 -9.55 -4.66 -13.00
N PRO A 10 -9.96 -5.78 -12.36
CA PRO A 10 -10.52 -6.92 -13.07
C PRO A 10 -11.81 -6.54 -13.81
N LYS A 11 -11.92 -6.95 -15.07
CA LYS A 11 -13.06 -6.71 -15.97
C LYS A 11 -14.18 -7.75 -15.81
N SER A 12 -13.93 -8.83 -15.08
CA SER A 12 -14.93 -9.84 -14.72
C SER A 12 -14.57 -10.53 -13.41
N ARG A 13 -15.57 -11.14 -12.74
CA ARG A 13 -15.35 -11.97 -11.55
C ARG A 13 -14.38 -13.12 -11.84
N ALA A 14 -14.50 -13.76 -13.00
CA ALA A 14 -13.62 -14.84 -13.42
C ALA A 14 -12.16 -14.38 -13.56
N GLN A 15 -11.95 -13.16 -14.05
CA GLN A 15 -10.61 -12.57 -14.13
C GLN A 15 -10.05 -12.26 -12.74
N GLU A 16 -10.87 -11.72 -11.84
CA GLU A 16 -10.48 -11.51 -10.44
C GLU A 16 -10.09 -12.82 -9.76
N GLU A 17 -10.90 -13.87 -9.91
CA GLU A 17 -10.60 -15.22 -9.39
C GLU A 17 -9.29 -15.77 -9.95
N TRP A 18 -9.03 -15.57 -11.23
CA TRP A 18 -7.76 -15.97 -11.84
C TRP A 18 -6.58 -15.24 -11.21
N TYR A 19 -6.67 -13.92 -11.04
CA TYR A 19 -5.62 -13.12 -10.38
C TYR A 19 -5.41 -13.55 -8.94
N TYR A 20 -6.49 -13.78 -8.18
CA TYR A 20 -6.44 -14.20 -6.79
C TYR A 20 -5.87 -15.60 -6.60
N ARG A 21 -6.18 -16.55 -7.51
CA ARG A 21 -5.52 -17.87 -7.54
C ARG A 21 -4.01 -17.75 -7.78
N ARG A 22 -3.61 -16.96 -8.79
CA ARG A 22 -2.20 -16.72 -9.11
C ARG A 22 -1.45 -16.07 -7.94
N SER A 23 -2.01 -14.99 -7.39
CA SER A 23 -1.41 -14.27 -6.26
C SER A 23 -1.34 -15.14 -5.00
N GLY A 24 -2.39 -15.90 -4.71
CA GLY A 24 -2.42 -16.85 -3.60
C GLY A 24 -1.31 -17.89 -3.71
N LEU A 25 -1.11 -18.46 -4.90
CA LEU A 25 -0.02 -19.41 -5.17
C LEU A 25 1.37 -18.77 -4.98
N MET A 26 1.60 -17.61 -5.59
CA MET A 26 2.89 -16.91 -5.50
C MET A 26 3.26 -16.53 -4.06
N ASN A 27 2.26 -16.13 -3.28
CA ASN A 27 2.42 -15.70 -1.89
C ASN A 27 2.32 -16.84 -0.89
N ARG A 28 2.15 -18.10 -1.34
CA ARG A 28 1.96 -19.27 -0.48
C ARG A 28 0.83 -19.06 0.54
N SER A 29 -0.27 -18.46 0.10
CA SER A 29 -1.43 -18.20 0.96
C SER A 29 -1.97 -19.52 1.53
N PRO A 30 -2.24 -19.60 2.86
CA PRO A 30 -2.78 -20.80 3.47
C PRO A 30 -4.28 -21.02 3.19
N PHE A 31 -4.92 -20.09 2.46
CA PHE A 31 -6.32 -20.16 2.06
C PHE A 31 -6.51 -19.61 0.64
N MET A 32 -7.60 -20.00 -0.01
CA MET A 32 -8.01 -19.43 -1.30
C MET A 32 -8.53 -18.01 -1.09
N LEU A 33 -7.95 -17.05 -1.80
CA LEU A 33 -8.40 -15.66 -1.76
C LEU A 33 -9.80 -15.55 -2.39
N ARG A 34 -10.69 -14.81 -1.71
CA ARG A 34 -12.11 -14.70 -2.08
C ARG A 34 -12.36 -13.52 -3.03
N SER A 35 -13.27 -13.73 -3.98
CA SER A 35 -13.76 -12.76 -4.98
C SER A 35 -15.22 -12.35 -4.73
N ASP A 36 -15.75 -12.59 -3.53
CA ASP A 36 -17.17 -12.34 -3.23
C ASP A 36 -17.53 -10.86 -3.23
N SER A 37 -16.53 -10.02 -3.02
CA SER A 37 -16.62 -8.56 -3.09
C SER A 37 -16.51 -8.04 -4.53
N TYR A 38 -16.41 -8.92 -5.54
CA TYR A 38 -16.38 -8.49 -6.93
C TYR A 38 -17.63 -7.70 -7.28
N GLU A 39 -17.43 -6.49 -7.76
CA GLU A 39 -18.48 -5.66 -8.30
C GLU A 39 -18.11 -5.20 -9.72
N PRO A 40 -18.94 -5.49 -10.73
CA PRO A 40 -18.69 -4.99 -12.07
C PRO A 40 -18.79 -3.45 -12.06
N VAL A 41 -17.91 -2.79 -12.81
CA VAL A 41 -17.95 -1.34 -13.13
C VAL A 41 -17.36 -0.39 -12.06
N LEU A 42 -16.76 -0.89 -10.97
CA LEU A 42 -16.10 0.02 -10.01
C LEU A 42 -14.83 0.66 -10.63
N PRO A 43 -14.68 2.00 -10.63
CA PRO A 43 -13.47 2.64 -11.17
C PRO A 43 -12.30 2.61 -10.20
N GLU A 44 -12.56 2.55 -8.88
CA GLU A 44 -11.55 2.54 -7.82
C GLU A 44 -12.11 2.02 -6.49
N TYR A 45 -11.23 1.51 -5.61
CA TYR A 45 -11.58 1.11 -4.25
C TYR A 45 -11.27 2.21 -3.22
N LEU A 46 -11.95 3.35 -3.29
CA LEU A 46 -11.59 4.52 -2.48
C LEU A 46 -11.86 4.35 -0.97
N ALA A 47 -13.07 3.92 -0.59
CA ALA A 47 -13.52 3.87 0.80
C ALA A 47 -12.60 3.13 1.79
N PRO A 48 -12.14 1.89 1.53
CA PRO A 48 -11.21 1.22 2.45
C PRO A 48 -9.87 1.96 2.57
N ASN A 49 -9.41 2.60 1.49
CA ASN A 49 -8.17 3.38 1.52
C ASN A 49 -8.33 4.68 2.32
N LEU A 50 -9.49 5.35 2.25
CA LEU A 50 -9.82 6.51 3.10
C LEU A 50 -9.79 6.12 4.58
N VAL A 51 -10.41 4.99 4.95
CA VAL A 51 -10.43 4.51 6.33
C VAL A 51 -9.03 4.18 6.84
N ALA A 52 -8.20 3.51 6.04
CA ALA A 52 -6.84 3.20 6.42
C ALA A 52 -5.98 4.46 6.61
N GLU A 53 -6.09 5.44 5.72
CA GLU A 53 -5.38 6.72 5.83
C GLU A 53 -5.89 7.56 7.02
N ALA A 54 -7.20 7.54 7.28
CA ALA A 54 -7.80 8.22 8.44
C ALA A 54 -7.35 7.61 9.76
N ALA A 55 -7.24 6.28 9.87
CA ALA A 55 -6.73 5.64 11.06
C ALA A 55 -5.27 6.03 11.35
N ARG A 56 -4.44 6.14 10.30
CA ARG A 56 -3.06 6.64 10.43
C ARG A 56 -3.03 8.07 10.95
N ASP A 57 -3.87 8.94 10.39
CA ASP A 57 -3.98 10.32 10.85
C ASP A 57 -4.46 10.44 12.31
N LEU A 58 -5.25 9.48 12.78
CA LEU A 58 -5.72 9.37 14.16
C LEU A 58 -4.71 8.67 15.10
N GLY A 59 -3.49 8.40 14.64
CA GLY A 59 -2.39 7.94 15.47
C GLY A 59 -2.04 6.46 15.37
N ILE A 60 -2.66 5.69 14.46
CA ILE A 60 -2.26 4.30 14.21
C ILE A 60 -1.00 4.26 13.34
N SER A 61 0.11 3.82 13.92
CA SER A 61 1.44 3.85 13.27
C SER A 61 1.81 2.56 12.56
N ASP A 62 1.02 1.50 12.69
CA ASP A 62 1.27 0.21 12.06
C ASP A 62 0.30 -0.09 10.91
N ASP A 63 0.39 -1.29 10.35
CA ASP A 63 -0.42 -1.75 9.22
C ASP A 63 -1.65 -2.57 9.64
N SER A 64 -2.02 -2.60 10.92
CA SER A 64 -3.11 -3.42 11.46
C SER A 64 -4.46 -3.16 10.77
N VAL A 65 -4.83 -1.89 10.59
CA VAL A 65 -6.09 -1.48 9.95
C VAL A 65 -6.12 -1.89 8.47
N ARG A 66 -5.03 -1.65 7.74
CA ARG A 66 -4.91 -2.04 6.33
C ARG A 66 -5.00 -3.55 6.15
N LEU A 67 -4.37 -4.31 7.07
CA LEU A 67 -4.43 -5.77 7.09
C LEU A 67 -5.84 -6.28 7.39
N ALA A 68 -6.54 -5.69 8.36
CA ALA A 68 -7.92 -6.06 8.70
C ALA A 68 -8.89 -5.82 7.53
N LEU A 69 -8.79 -4.68 6.86
CA LEU A 69 -9.58 -4.37 5.67
C LEU A 69 -9.30 -5.37 4.53
N SER A 70 -8.03 -5.72 4.31
CA SER A 70 -7.63 -6.70 3.30
C SER A 70 -8.14 -8.10 3.62
N ASN A 71 -8.06 -8.53 4.89
CA ASN A 71 -8.57 -9.83 5.34
C ASN A 71 -10.09 -9.92 5.22
N SER A 72 -10.81 -8.85 5.56
CA SER A 72 -12.27 -8.79 5.44
C SER A 72 -12.74 -9.11 4.01
N ILE A 73 -12.04 -8.60 3.00
CA ILE A 73 -12.35 -8.89 1.59
C ILE A 73 -11.80 -10.27 1.19
N LEU A 74 -10.48 -10.44 1.29
CA LEU A 74 -9.76 -11.53 0.62
C LEU A 74 -9.84 -12.86 1.37
N ARG A 75 -10.15 -12.85 2.67
CA ARG A 75 -10.25 -14.05 3.50
C ARG A 75 -11.67 -14.33 3.98
N GLU A 76 -12.38 -13.29 4.41
CA GLU A 76 -13.70 -13.42 5.05
C GLU A 76 -14.86 -13.27 4.05
N GLY A 77 -14.64 -12.58 2.93
CA GLY A 77 -15.63 -12.44 1.85
C GLY A 77 -16.67 -11.36 2.08
N SER A 78 -16.32 -10.27 2.78
CA SER A 78 -17.21 -9.14 3.03
C SER A 78 -17.64 -8.45 1.74
N LYS A 79 -18.96 -8.32 1.51
CA LYS A 79 -19.52 -7.87 0.23
C LYS A 79 -19.65 -6.34 0.07
N ALA A 80 -19.43 -5.55 1.13
CA ALA A 80 -19.81 -4.13 1.17
C ALA A 80 -18.68 -3.19 1.59
N ILE A 81 -17.41 -3.55 1.38
CA ILE A 81 -16.26 -2.75 1.82
C ILE A 81 -16.15 -1.36 1.18
N ARG A 82 -16.87 -1.13 0.07
CA ARG A 82 -17.00 0.18 -0.58
C ARG A 82 -17.80 1.18 0.24
N ASP A 83 -18.61 0.69 1.17
CA ASP A 83 -19.30 1.54 2.12
C ASP A 83 -18.29 1.94 3.19
N VAL A 84 -18.04 3.25 3.30
CA VAL A 84 -17.10 3.80 4.27
C VAL A 84 -17.51 3.49 5.71
N ASP A 85 -18.80 3.36 6.00
CA ASP A 85 -19.29 3.00 7.33
C ASP A 85 -19.02 1.52 7.64
N VAL A 86 -19.06 0.63 6.64
CA VAL A 86 -18.66 -0.78 6.77
C VAL A 86 -17.13 -0.90 6.92
N ALA A 87 -16.37 -0.19 6.08
CA ALA A 87 -14.92 -0.17 6.17
C ALA A 87 -14.45 0.40 7.52
N ALA A 88 -15.07 1.48 7.99
CA ALA A 88 -14.75 2.10 9.27
C ALA A 88 -15.10 1.19 10.46
N GLU A 89 -16.13 0.36 10.36
CA GLU A 89 -16.40 -0.63 11.41
C GLU A 89 -15.28 -1.66 11.55
N ILE A 90 -14.75 -2.14 10.44
CA ILE A 90 -13.59 -3.05 10.43
C ILE A 90 -12.34 -2.34 10.95
N GLY A 91 -12.10 -1.11 10.48
CA GLY A 91 -10.96 -0.31 10.90
C GLY A 91 -10.99 0.04 12.39
N ALA A 92 -12.16 0.43 12.92
CA ALA A 92 -12.37 0.72 14.33
C ALA A 92 -12.12 -0.51 15.20
N ARG A 93 -12.63 -1.69 14.79
CA ARG A 93 -12.36 -2.95 15.50
C ARG A 93 -10.87 -3.29 15.53
N ALA A 94 -10.15 -3.06 14.45
CA ALA A 94 -8.73 -3.37 14.34
C ALA A 94 -7.82 -2.41 15.13
N SER A 95 -8.23 -1.13 15.24
CA SER A 95 -7.43 -0.07 15.85
C SER A 95 -7.83 0.29 17.28
N GLY A 96 -9.02 -0.11 17.71
CA GLY A 96 -9.61 0.37 18.97
C GLY A 96 -10.11 1.82 18.91
N LEU A 97 -10.10 2.46 17.73
CA LEU A 97 -10.63 3.82 17.54
C LEU A 97 -12.16 3.83 17.59
N ASP A 98 -12.72 5.00 17.95
CA ASP A 98 -14.15 5.24 17.83
C ASP A 98 -14.58 5.26 16.35
N LYS A 99 -15.61 4.48 16.01
CA LYS A 99 -16.12 4.35 14.63
C LYS A 99 -16.57 5.70 14.08
N ALA A 100 -17.30 6.51 14.85
CA ALA A 100 -17.84 7.77 14.35
C ALA A 100 -16.72 8.76 14.05
N LYS A 101 -15.71 8.87 14.92
CA LYS A 101 -14.50 9.66 14.66
C LYS A 101 -13.75 9.19 13.41
N LEU A 102 -13.64 7.87 13.22
CA LEU A 102 -12.97 7.30 12.06
C LEU A 102 -13.75 7.59 10.76
N VAL A 103 -15.07 7.49 10.77
CA VAL A 103 -15.93 7.83 9.63
C VAL A 103 -15.82 9.31 9.28
N ASP A 104 -15.96 10.19 10.27
CA ASP A 104 -15.85 11.64 10.09
C ASP A 104 -14.49 12.00 9.47
N ARG A 105 -13.41 11.44 10.03
CA ARG A 105 -12.08 11.67 9.49
C ARG A 105 -11.91 11.09 8.09
N ALA A 106 -12.38 9.88 7.82
CA ALA A 106 -12.28 9.26 6.49
C ALA A 106 -13.03 10.06 5.40
N LYS A 107 -14.13 10.72 5.74
CA LYS A 107 -14.91 11.58 4.82
C LYS A 107 -14.32 12.99 4.66
N SER A 108 -13.26 13.34 5.39
CA SER A 108 -12.66 14.67 5.32
C SER A 108 -11.88 14.91 4.02
N PRO A 109 -11.92 16.13 3.45
CA PRO A 109 -11.19 16.46 2.22
C PRO A 109 -9.68 16.26 2.33
N GLU A 110 -9.09 16.42 3.50
CA GLU A 110 -7.64 16.29 3.70
C GLU A 110 -7.17 14.84 3.55
N ILE A 111 -8.02 13.87 3.93
CA ILE A 111 -7.71 12.44 3.76
C ILE A 111 -7.79 12.05 2.30
N GLU A 112 -8.84 12.45 1.59
CA GLU A 112 -8.92 12.18 0.15
C GLU A 112 -7.76 12.85 -0.60
N LYS A 113 -7.46 14.12 -0.30
CA LYS A 113 -6.35 14.85 -0.93
C LYS A 113 -5.02 14.09 -0.79
N ARG A 114 -4.72 13.52 0.39
CA ARG A 114 -3.50 12.72 0.61
C ARG A 114 -3.46 11.46 -0.25
N ILE A 115 -4.58 10.76 -0.39
CA ILE A 115 -4.68 9.57 -1.25
C ILE A 115 -4.47 9.95 -2.73
N ARG A 116 -5.11 11.04 -3.18
CA ARG A 116 -4.94 11.53 -4.56
C ARG A 116 -3.48 11.93 -4.82
N GLN A 117 -2.83 12.62 -3.89
CA GLN A 117 -1.41 12.96 -4.00
C GLN A 117 -0.53 11.70 -4.05
N SER A 118 -0.72 10.76 -3.12
CA SER A 118 0.00 9.47 -3.13
C SER A 118 -0.18 8.72 -4.46
N THR A 119 -1.37 8.82 -5.06
CA THR A 119 -1.68 8.20 -6.36
C THR A 119 -0.95 8.90 -7.51
N ALA A 120 -0.88 10.23 -7.50
CA ALA A 120 -0.12 10.99 -8.48
C ALA A 120 1.39 10.72 -8.37
N ASP A 121 1.92 10.67 -7.14
CA ASP A 121 3.32 10.33 -6.88
C ASP A 121 3.66 8.92 -7.40
N TRP A 122 2.77 7.95 -7.14
CA TRP A 122 2.87 6.60 -7.69
C TRP A 122 2.89 6.58 -9.23
N GLN A 123 1.98 7.31 -9.87
CA GLN A 123 1.92 7.39 -11.34
C GLN A 123 3.18 8.04 -11.93
N ALA A 124 3.77 9.01 -11.24
CA ALA A 124 5.00 9.66 -11.66
C ALA A 124 6.22 8.71 -11.70
N LEU A 125 6.20 7.61 -10.93
CA LEU A 125 7.22 6.57 -10.99
C LEU A 125 7.22 5.76 -12.30
N LYS A 126 6.14 5.83 -13.10
CA LYS A 126 5.99 5.12 -14.39
C LYS A 126 6.23 3.60 -14.31
N VAL A 127 5.88 3.01 -13.17
CA VAL A 127 5.93 1.56 -12.94
C VAL A 127 4.52 0.96 -12.97
N MET A 128 4.42 -0.29 -13.40
CA MET A 128 3.13 -0.91 -13.75
C MET A 128 2.73 -2.08 -12.85
N GLN A 129 3.66 -2.65 -12.07
CA GLN A 129 3.38 -3.84 -11.26
C GLN A 129 3.20 -3.52 -9.78
N ARG A 130 2.48 -4.40 -9.08
CA ARG A 130 2.19 -4.30 -7.64
C ARG A 130 2.49 -5.65 -6.96
N PRO A 131 2.98 -5.69 -5.71
CA PRO A 131 3.40 -4.53 -4.91
C PRO A 131 4.59 -3.81 -5.55
N THR A 132 4.80 -2.55 -5.16
CA THR A 132 6.05 -1.84 -5.49
C THR A 132 6.68 -1.27 -4.23
N PHE A 133 8.00 -1.43 -4.15
CA PHE A 133 8.83 -0.81 -3.12
C PHE A 133 9.71 0.25 -3.76
N LEU A 134 9.72 1.43 -3.17
CA LEU A 134 10.64 2.53 -3.48
C LEU A 134 11.55 2.68 -2.26
N ILE A 135 12.85 2.63 -2.48
CA ILE A 135 13.87 2.80 -1.44
C ILE A 135 14.76 3.93 -1.91
N ASP A 136 14.91 4.94 -1.05
CA ASP A 136 15.79 6.08 -1.26
C ASP A 136 16.82 6.11 -0.12
N THR A 137 18.04 6.53 -0.41
CA THR A 137 19.05 6.87 0.61
C THR A 137 19.30 8.37 0.67
N GLU A 138 19.90 8.83 1.77
CA GLU A 138 20.34 10.19 1.98
C GLU A 138 21.44 10.64 1.00
N ILE A 139 22.14 9.71 0.36
CA ILE A 139 23.16 9.98 -0.65
C ILE A 139 22.57 10.09 -2.07
N GLY A 140 21.25 9.94 -2.21
CA GLY A 140 20.53 10.11 -3.47
C GLY A 140 20.39 8.83 -4.30
N ASP A 141 20.79 7.67 -3.78
CA ASP A 141 20.51 6.41 -4.45
C ASP A 141 19.04 6.06 -4.37
N ARG A 142 18.55 5.41 -5.43
CA ARG A 142 17.16 5.01 -5.56
C ARG A 142 17.04 3.61 -6.17
N ALA A 143 16.37 2.72 -5.44
CA ALA A 143 15.95 1.42 -5.95
C ALA A 143 14.42 1.33 -6.05
N ILE A 144 13.92 0.82 -7.18
CA ILE A 144 12.49 0.60 -7.41
C ILE A 144 12.24 -0.86 -7.76
N PHE A 145 11.46 -1.55 -6.92
CA PHE A 145 11.08 -2.94 -7.10
C PHE A 145 9.62 -3.03 -7.54
N SER A 146 9.36 -3.11 -8.84
CA SER A 146 8.00 -3.19 -9.39
C SER A 146 7.55 -4.64 -9.60
N GLY A 147 6.67 -5.15 -8.73
CA GLY A 147 6.11 -6.51 -8.80
C GLY A 147 6.97 -7.60 -8.13
N VAL A 148 8.05 -7.22 -7.45
CA VAL A 148 8.93 -8.14 -6.73
C VAL A 148 8.41 -8.29 -5.30
N ILE A 149 8.04 -9.51 -4.92
CA ILE A 149 7.50 -9.81 -3.58
C ILE A 149 8.42 -10.68 -2.73
N ARG A 150 9.45 -11.26 -3.34
CA ARG A 150 10.46 -12.05 -2.63
C ARG A 150 11.33 -11.10 -1.80
N LEU A 151 11.59 -11.48 -0.56
CA LEU A 151 12.36 -10.66 0.39
C LEU A 151 13.83 -10.60 -0.03
N GLU A 152 14.36 -11.72 -0.50
CA GLU A 152 15.77 -11.92 -0.79
C GLU A 152 16.37 -10.84 -1.72
N PRO A 153 15.79 -10.53 -2.90
CA PRO A 153 16.32 -9.46 -3.75
C PRO A 153 16.19 -8.06 -3.14
N ILE A 154 15.15 -7.83 -2.33
CA ILE A 154 14.94 -6.52 -1.68
C ILE A 154 15.97 -6.32 -0.58
N ALA A 155 16.19 -7.34 0.26
CA ALA A 155 17.17 -7.32 1.34
C ALA A 155 18.59 -7.13 0.83
N ALA A 156 19.00 -7.87 -0.20
CA ALA A 156 20.34 -7.73 -0.78
C ALA A 156 20.61 -6.32 -1.32
N THR A 157 19.60 -5.66 -1.90
CA THR A 157 19.74 -4.27 -2.37
C THR A 157 19.76 -3.29 -1.20
N LEU A 158 18.98 -3.51 -0.15
CA LEU A 158 19.06 -2.70 1.07
C LEU A 158 20.46 -2.76 1.68
N ASP A 159 21.05 -3.95 1.81
CA ASP A 159 22.40 -4.13 2.36
C ASP A 159 23.43 -3.33 1.52
N SER A 160 23.37 -3.44 0.19
CA SER A 160 24.24 -2.69 -0.71
C SER A 160 24.07 -1.17 -0.57
N MET A 161 22.84 -0.67 -0.52
CA MET A 161 22.55 0.76 -0.41
C MET A 161 22.99 1.32 0.96
N ILE A 162 22.90 0.52 2.03
CA ILE A 162 23.41 0.88 3.36
C ILE A 162 24.94 0.93 3.36
N ASP A 163 25.61 -0.04 2.75
CA ASP A 163 27.08 -0.07 2.64
C ASP A 163 27.60 1.16 1.90
N ASP A 164 26.95 1.57 0.81
CA ASP A 164 27.29 2.79 0.06
C ASP A 164 27.12 4.05 0.92
N ALA A 165 26.01 4.18 1.65
CA ALA A 165 25.77 5.29 2.58
C ALA A 165 26.84 5.38 3.68
N VAL A 166 27.23 4.23 4.26
CA VAL A 166 28.30 4.14 5.26
C VAL A 166 29.64 4.55 4.66
N ALA A 167 29.96 4.12 3.45
CA ALA A 167 31.20 4.49 2.76
C ALA A 167 31.26 6.01 2.48
N TYR A 168 30.14 6.62 2.07
CA TYR A 168 30.04 8.07 1.86
C TYR A 168 30.25 8.84 3.16
N ALA A 169 29.64 8.41 4.27
CA ALA A 169 29.83 9.02 5.58
C ALA A 169 31.30 8.90 6.04
N ALA A 170 31.93 7.74 5.86
CA ALA A 170 33.33 7.53 6.19
C ALA A 170 34.28 8.40 5.35
N HIS A 171 34.02 8.52 4.04
CA HIS A 171 34.78 9.39 3.16
C HIS A 171 34.65 10.85 3.58
N ALA A 172 33.43 11.32 3.86
CA ALA A 172 33.19 12.70 4.30
C ALA A 172 33.86 13.01 5.64
N ALA A 173 33.90 12.05 6.57
CA ALA A 173 34.59 12.20 7.85
C ALA A 173 36.12 12.34 7.70
N HIS A 174 36.71 11.71 6.67
CA HIS A 174 38.16 11.74 6.46
C HIS A 174 38.63 12.86 5.51
N PHE A 175 37.88 13.12 4.44
CA PHE A 175 38.27 14.02 3.35
C PHE A 175 37.41 15.29 3.27
N GLY A 176 36.35 15.40 4.07
CA GLY A 176 35.41 16.50 4.04
C GLY A 176 34.24 16.30 3.07
N ALA A 177 33.28 17.23 3.11
CA ALA A 177 32.11 17.22 2.23
C ALA A 177 32.50 17.45 0.76
N PRO A 178 31.67 17.00 -0.20
CA PRO A 178 31.89 17.32 -1.61
C PRO A 178 32.00 18.85 -1.81
N PRO A 179 32.90 19.33 -2.69
CA PRO A 179 32.97 20.75 -3.04
C PRO A 179 31.61 21.25 -3.56
N ALA A 180 31.30 22.51 -3.28
CA ALA A 180 30.10 23.15 -3.85
C ALA A 180 30.18 23.14 -5.39
N GLN A 181 29.05 22.84 -6.04
CA GLN A 181 28.87 22.95 -7.50
C GLN A 181 28.67 24.40 -7.91
#